data_AF-A0A3B3QIC8-F1
#
_entry.id   AF-A0A3B3QIC8-F1
#
_cell.length_a   1.000
_cell.length_b   1.000
_cell.length_c   1.000
_cell.angle_alpha   90.00
_cell.angle_beta   90.00
_cell.angle_gamma   90.00
#
_symmetry.space_group_name_H-M   'P 1'
#
loop_
_entity.id
_entity.type
_entity.pdbx_description
1 polymer ?
#
loop_
_entity_poly.entity_id
_entity_poly.type
_entity_poly.pdbx_seq_one_letter_code
_entity_poly.pdbx_strand_id
1 'polypeptide(L)'
;MARILPKRKAKGVDFCDVDDNYYIIRSDLGCFMYSANFHRGYDLNIYSLHPSCQGGDHYLAFDNNTFYIIKGNTYRRVSDMSKEFDSVVYNLHPNCQGSRGVYHKTSNINKDSNAVEYQLHPNCKDALYYWGTKSYSYFLKYLQYADTFSIHPDVLDFLPGGLGQTHGPTFGKWDLIKMISNDSEIPVTWEKKITWKVSFTKSKLSSIEHNWKVNMSATFDLDALIAEIVKLQFSLSAEHGGISINTENENWEEATEVAETVILTLQPHTKMYMWQYKLSLGKEDVLFCREIVFDENPNPPSIIPLLPANK
;
A
#
# COMPACT_ATOMS: atom_id res chain seq x y z
N MET A 1 4.39 -9.65 14.84
CA MET A 1 3.34 -8.69 14.51
C MET A 1 3.86 -7.78 13.40
N ALA A 2 3.04 -7.51 12.39
CA ALA A 2 3.45 -6.63 11.31
C ALA A 2 3.72 -5.21 11.84
N ARG A 3 4.46 -4.39 11.12
CA ARG A 3 4.71 -2.97 11.46
C ARG A 3 4.43 -2.11 10.24
N ILE A 4 3.93 -0.89 10.44
CA ILE A 4 3.89 0.09 9.35
C ILE A 4 5.32 0.33 8.83
N LEU A 5 5.45 0.49 7.53
CA LEU A 5 6.71 0.84 6.90
C LEU A 5 7.14 2.25 7.37
N PRO A 6 8.34 2.43 7.95
CA PRO A 6 8.79 3.74 8.40
C PRO A 6 9.04 4.69 7.22
N LYS A 7 8.87 6.01 7.41
CA LYS A 7 9.08 7.05 6.40
C LYS A 7 10.39 6.91 5.60
N ARG A 8 11.49 6.52 6.26
CA ARG A 8 12.80 6.30 5.61
C ARG A 8 12.79 5.22 4.51
N LYS A 9 11.84 4.28 4.56
CA LYS A 9 11.62 3.22 3.57
C LYS A 9 10.38 3.48 2.70
N ALA A 10 9.43 4.28 3.18
CA ALA A 10 8.20 4.65 2.48
C ALA A 10 8.39 5.91 1.62
N LYS A 11 9.12 5.79 0.51
CA LYS A 11 9.28 6.91 -0.45
C LYS A 11 7.91 7.32 -1.01
N GLY A 12 7.69 8.63 -1.16
CA GLY A 12 6.42 9.17 -1.64
C GLY A 12 5.30 9.22 -0.59
N VAL A 13 5.50 8.67 0.61
CA VAL A 13 4.54 8.78 1.71
C VAL A 13 4.94 9.90 2.65
N ASP A 14 4.02 10.79 3.02
CA ASP A 14 4.30 11.82 4.02
C ASP A 14 3.04 12.29 4.76
N PHE A 15 3.25 12.98 5.88
CA PHE A 15 2.18 13.58 6.67
C PHE A 15 2.37 15.09 6.71
N CYS A 16 1.28 15.83 6.64
CA CYS A 16 1.27 17.24 7.01
C CYS A 16 -0.09 17.63 7.58
N ASP A 17 -0.13 18.75 8.29
CA ASP A 17 -1.37 19.28 8.87
C ASP A 17 -1.35 20.80 8.98
N VAL A 18 -2.55 21.35 9.09
CA VAL A 18 -2.77 22.76 9.41
C VAL A 18 -4.04 22.88 10.24
N ASP A 19 -3.91 23.47 11.43
CA ASP A 19 -5.00 23.61 12.38
C ASP A 19 -5.69 22.25 12.65
N ASP A 20 -6.94 22.07 12.24
CA ASP A 20 -7.70 20.81 12.38
C ASP A 20 -7.73 19.95 11.11
N ASN A 21 -6.91 20.28 10.10
CA ASN A 21 -6.87 19.59 8.81
C ASN A 21 -5.63 18.69 8.71
N TYR A 22 -5.85 17.39 8.57
CA TYR A 22 -4.79 16.38 8.52
C TYR A 22 -4.68 15.76 7.13
N TYR A 23 -3.46 15.56 6.66
CA TYR A 23 -3.18 15.01 5.34
C TYR A 23 -2.18 13.85 5.40
N ILE A 24 -2.48 12.78 4.66
CA ILE A 24 -1.52 11.73 4.31
C ILE A 24 -1.30 11.79 2.81
N ILE A 25 -0.09 12.08 2.39
CA ILE A 25 0.31 12.12 1.01
C ILE A 25 0.78 10.71 0.62
N ARG A 26 0.22 10.16 -0.45
CA ARG A 26 0.68 8.94 -1.13
C ARG A 26 1.07 9.33 -2.55
N SER A 27 2.16 10.08 -2.66
CA SER A 27 2.69 10.50 -3.96
C SER A 27 3.17 9.33 -4.79
N ASP A 28 3.50 8.20 -4.17
CA ASP A 28 3.77 6.93 -4.83
C ASP A 28 2.53 6.36 -5.53
N LEU A 29 1.32 6.69 -5.04
CA LEU A 29 0.05 6.33 -5.65
C LEU A 29 -0.64 7.51 -6.37
N GLY A 30 0.02 8.67 -6.43
CA GLY A 30 -0.56 9.88 -7.03
C GLY A 30 -1.83 10.38 -6.34
N CYS A 31 -1.98 10.19 -5.03
CA CYS A 31 -3.13 10.66 -4.27
C CYS A 31 -2.77 11.18 -2.87
N PHE A 32 -3.74 11.79 -2.18
CA PHE A 32 -3.63 12.11 -0.77
C PHE A 32 -4.98 11.93 -0.06
N MET A 33 -4.92 11.57 1.21
CA MET A 33 -6.07 11.52 2.11
C MET A 33 -6.11 12.79 2.95
N TYR A 34 -7.29 13.37 3.10
CA TYR A 34 -7.64 14.45 4.01
C TYR A 34 -8.59 13.92 5.10
N SER A 35 -8.44 14.43 6.32
CA SER A 35 -9.36 14.18 7.42
C SER A 35 -9.38 15.38 8.38
N ALA A 36 -10.51 15.59 9.05
CA ALA A 36 -10.58 16.51 10.19
C ALA A 36 -10.04 15.87 11.50
N ASN A 37 -9.90 14.54 11.54
CA ASN A 37 -9.42 13.84 12.71
C ASN A 37 -9.00 12.39 12.40
N PHE A 38 -7.69 12.14 12.27
CA PHE A 38 -7.19 10.78 12.05
C PHE A 38 -7.37 9.82 13.24
N HIS A 39 -7.53 10.31 14.46
CA HIS A 39 -7.79 9.45 15.61
C HIS A 39 -9.19 8.84 15.56
N ARG A 40 -10.17 9.60 15.06
CA ARG A 40 -11.57 9.16 14.97
C ARG A 40 -11.97 8.60 13.61
N GLY A 41 -11.12 8.74 12.58
CA GLY A 41 -11.44 8.29 11.23
C GLY A 41 -12.55 9.13 10.58
N TYR A 42 -12.68 10.40 10.97
CA TYR A 42 -13.77 11.25 10.47
C TYR A 42 -13.43 11.86 9.13
N ASP A 43 -14.41 11.89 8.23
CA ASP A 43 -14.32 12.56 6.92
C ASP A 43 -13.04 12.22 6.14
N LEU A 44 -12.75 10.92 6.02
CA LEU A 44 -11.62 10.43 5.24
C LEU A 44 -11.89 10.65 3.76
N ASN A 45 -11.41 11.77 3.23
CA ASN A 45 -11.58 12.11 1.83
C ASN A 45 -10.30 11.84 1.06
N ILE A 46 -10.36 11.09 -0.03
CA ILE A 46 -9.23 10.84 -0.90
C ILE A 46 -9.34 11.72 -2.14
N TYR A 47 -8.25 12.40 -2.47
CA TYR A 47 -8.13 13.29 -3.63
C TYR A 47 -6.95 12.88 -4.50
N SER A 48 -7.07 13.11 -5.81
CA SER A 48 -5.95 12.98 -6.74
C SER A 48 -4.85 13.98 -6.38
N LEU A 49 -3.59 13.55 -6.44
CA LEU A 49 -2.44 14.43 -6.33
C LEU A 49 -1.98 14.80 -7.74
N HIS A 50 -1.97 16.09 -8.06
CA HIS A 50 -1.59 16.55 -9.39
C HIS A 50 -0.17 16.06 -9.74
N PRO A 51 0.11 15.62 -10.99
CA PRO A 51 1.44 15.12 -11.38
C PRO A 51 2.59 16.08 -11.05
N SER A 52 2.39 17.40 -11.15
CA SER A 52 3.40 18.40 -10.77
C SER A 52 3.69 18.49 -9.26
N CYS A 53 2.78 17.95 -8.44
CA CYS A 53 2.86 17.88 -6.99
C CYS A 53 3.39 16.52 -6.50
N GLN A 54 3.68 15.59 -7.42
CA GLN A 54 4.22 14.28 -7.09
C GLN A 54 5.77 14.29 -7.00
N GLY A 55 6.31 13.32 -6.26
CA GLY A 55 7.73 13.07 -6.11
C GLY A 55 8.44 14.09 -5.22
N GLY A 56 7.71 14.70 -4.28
CA GLY A 56 8.31 15.48 -3.19
C GLY A 56 8.96 14.56 -2.16
N ASP A 57 10.08 15.03 -1.60
CA ASP A 57 10.75 14.37 -0.46
C ASP A 57 9.94 14.60 0.83
N HIS A 58 9.43 15.83 0.99
CA HIS A 58 8.59 16.27 2.10
C HIS A 58 7.43 17.17 1.66
N TYR A 59 6.33 17.08 2.39
CA TYR A 59 5.12 17.89 2.21
C TYR A 59 4.81 18.64 3.49
N LEU A 60 4.48 19.93 3.38
CA LEU A 60 4.12 20.80 4.51
C LEU A 60 2.83 21.55 4.18
N ALA A 61 1.96 21.73 5.16
CA ALA A 61 0.83 22.65 5.09
C ALA A 61 1.11 23.85 5.99
N PHE A 62 0.85 25.06 5.49
CA PHE A 62 1.17 26.30 6.21
C PHE A 62 -0.07 27.06 6.68
N ASP A 63 -1.04 27.16 5.78
CA ASP A 63 -2.39 27.64 6.03
C ASP A 63 -3.34 26.79 5.16
N ASN A 64 -4.65 27.05 5.25
CA ASN A 64 -5.66 26.27 4.55
C ASN A 64 -5.53 26.28 3.01
N ASN A 65 -4.73 27.19 2.45
CA ASN A 65 -4.59 27.40 1.01
C ASN A 65 -3.12 27.42 0.57
N THR A 66 -2.20 26.87 1.36
CA THR A 66 -0.77 26.91 1.05
C THR A 66 -0.07 25.64 1.49
N PHE A 67 0.42 24.90 0.50
CA PHE A 67 1.26 23.72 0.67
C PHE A 67 2.66 23.98 0.12
N TYR A 68 3.67 23.43 0.80
CA TYR A 68 5.04 23.39 0.34
C TYR A 68 5.46 21.96 0.04
N ILE A 69 5.99 21.74 -1.16
CA ILE A 69 6.49 20.45 -1.63
C ILE A 69 7.99 20.58 -1.80
N ILE A 70 8.74 20.00 -0.87
CA ILE A 70 10.20 20.02 -0.86
C ILE A 70 10.71 18.92 -1.79
N LYS A 71 11.66 19.26 -2.66
CA LYS A 71 12.34 18.32 -3.56
C LYS A 71 13.79 18.74 -3.73
N GLY A 72 14.69 17.93 -3.18
CA GLY A 72 16.11 18.25 -3.06
C GLY A 72 16.31 19.61 -2.39
N ASN A 73 16.99 20.52 -3.09
CA ASN A 73 17.35 21.85 -2.57
C ASN A 73 16.33 22.95 -2.92
N THR A 74 15.14 22.55 -3.37
CA THR A 74 14.09 23.47 -3.78
C THR A 74 12.78 23.11 -3.11
N TYR A 75 11.84 24.04 -3.09
CA TYR A 75 10.45 23.72 -2.81
C TYR A 75 9.51 24.41 -3.79
N ARG A 76 8.38 23.77 -4.02
CA ARG A 76 7.25 24.32 -4.76
C ARG A 76 6.19 24.77 -3.75
N ARG A 77 5.66 25.97 -3.91
CA ARG A 77 4.44 26.41 -3.22
C ARG A 77 3.24 26.16 -4.13
N VAL A 78 2.17 25.55 -3.62
CA VAL A 78 0.89 25.36 -4.33
C VAL A 78 -0.28 25.68 -3.40
N SER A 79 -1.41 26.11 -3.97
CA SER A 79 -2.63 26.40 -3.20
C SER A 79 -3.61 25.24 -3.12
N ASP A 80 -3.54 24.32 -4.08
CA ASP A 80 -4.36 23.11 -4.15
C ASP A 80 -3.48 21.99 -4.70
N MET A 81 -3.23 20.94 -3.92
CA MET A 81 -2.37 19.82 -4.35
C MET A 81 -3.02 18.97 -5.45
N SER A 82 -4.34 19.05 -5.63
CA SER A 82 -5.09 18.31 -6.64
C SER A 82 -5.08 18.96 -8.02
N LYS A 83 -4.58 20.21 -8.13
CA LYS A 83 -4.63 21.01 -9.35
C LYS A 83 -3.30 21.72 -9.60
N GLU A 84 -3.06 22.11 -10.83
CA GLU A 84 -1.94 23.00 -11.19
C GLU A 84 -2.36 24.46 -11.04
N PHE A 85 -2.48 24.95 -9.80
CA PHE A 85 -2.73 26.38 -9.55
C PHE A 85 -1.55 27.04 -8.83
N ASP A 86 -1.17 28.22 -9.33
CA ASP A 86 -0.26 29.18 -8.70
C ASP A 86 1.07 28.60 -8.21
N SER A 87 1.63 27.67 -8.98
CA SER A 87 2.86 27.00 -8.57
C SER A 87 4.09 27.88 -8.82
N VAL A 88 4.85 28.15 -7.76
CA VAL A 88 6.14 28.86 -7.84
C VAL A 88 7.19 28.04 -7.13
N VAL A 89 8.35 27.90 -7.76
CA VAL A 89 9.50 27.16 -7.23
C VAL A 89 10.52 28.13 -6.65
N TYR A 90 11.02 27.83 -5.46
CA TYR A 90 12.03 28.61 -4.77
C TYR A 90 13.18 27.72 -4.30
N ASN A 91 14.34 28.33 -4.06
CA ASN A 91 15.49 27.66 -3.48
C ASN A 91 15.36 27.58 -1.96
N LEU A 92 15.50 26.37 -1.40
CA LEU A 92 15.60 26.21 0.05
C LEU A 92 16.88 26.85 0.57
N HIS A 93 16.77 27.55 1.69
CA HIS A 93 17.95 27.96 2.44
C HIS A 93 18.79 26.72 2.80
N PRO A 94 20.14 26.78 2.77
CA PRO A 94 20.99 25.63 3.09
C PRO A 94 20.63 24.92 4.41
N ASN A 95 20.29 25.68 5.45
CA ASN A 95 19.88 25.11 6.75
C ASN A 95 18.53 24.36 6.70
N CYS A 96 17.68 24.64 5.70
CA CYS A 96 16.38 24.00 5.50
C CYS A 96 16.44 22.79 4.57
N GLN A 97 17.62 22.37 4.10
CA GLN A 97 17.82 21.23 3.21
C GLN A 97 17.88 19.87 3.96
N GLY A 98 17.56 19.89 5.25
CA GLY A 98 17.42 18.71 6.10
C GLY A 98 18.59 18.52 7.07
N SER A 99 18.28 18.37 8.36
CA SER A 99 19.22 18.02 9.41
C SER A 99 18.74 16.76 10.15
N ARG A 100 19.66 15.85 10.47
CA ARG A 100 19.32 14.58 11.15
C ARG A 100 19.24 14.81 12.65
N GLY A 101 18.07 14.52 13.24
CA GLY A 101 17.88 14.45 14.69
C GLY A 101 17.51 15.76 15.38
N VAL A 102 17.26 16.82 14.61
CA VAL A 102 16.87 18.14 15.10
C VAL A 102 15.55 18.54 14.44
N TYR A 103 14.63 19.12 15.22
CA TYR A 103 13.45 19.79 14.71
C TYR A 103 13.81 21.25 14.43
N HIS A 104 13.82 21.62 13.16
CA HIS A 104 14.14 22.96 12.69
C HIS A 104 12.86 23.74 12.42
N LYS A 105 12.62 24.81 13.17
CA LYS A 105 11.48 25.70 12.99
C LYS A 105 11.93 27.03 12.42
N THR A 106 11.31 27.46 11.32
CA THR A 106 11.61 28.74 10.67
C THR A 106 10.33 29.41 10.19
N SER A 107 10.30 30.73 10.17
CA SER A 107 9.17 31.48 9.60
C SER A 107 9.26 31.62 8.08
N ASN A 108 10.42 31.32 7.48
CA ASN A 108 10.60 31.38 6.03
C ASN A 108 11.70 30.41 5.58
N ILE A 109 11.30 29.32 4.92
CA ILE A 109 12.21 28.26 4.46
C ILE A 109 13.19 28.68 3.34
N ASN A 110 12.95 29.80 2.64
CA ASN A 110 13.91 30.38 1.68
C ASN A 110 15.04 31.17 2.35
N LYS A 111 14.77 31.76 3.52
CA LYS A 111 15.66 32.74 4.18
C LYS A 111 16.15 32.30 5.55
N ASP A 112 15.62 31.19 6.04
CA ASP A 112 15.82 30.69 7.39
C ASP A 112 15.56 31.75 8.49
N SER A 113 14.50 32.52 8.31
CA SER A 113 14.19 33.65 9.20
C SER A 113 13.62 33.19 10.54
N ASN A 114 14.07 33.81 11.63
CA ASN A 114 13.64 33.49 13.00
C ASN A 114 13.79 32.00 13.35
N ALA A 115 14.87 31.39 12.83
CA ALA A 115 15.13 29.98 12.99
C ALA A 115 15.35 29.60 14.45
N VAL A 116 14.75 28.49 14.87
CA VAL A 116 15.00 27.86 16.17
C VAL A 116 15.14 26.36 15.95
N GLU A 117 16.19 25.79 16.51
CA GLU A 117 16.45 24.36 16.52
C GLU A 117 16.10 23.76 17.88
N TYR A 118 15.39 22.63 17.84
CA TYR A 118 15.07 21.85 19.03
C TYR A 118 15.62 20.44 18.88
N GLN A 119 16.30 19.95 19.91
CA GLN A 119 16.69 18.55 19.96
C GLN A 119 15.44 17.68 20.11
N LEU A 120 15.28 16.69 19.24
CA LEU A 120 14.16 15.75 19.35
C LEU A 120 14.31 14.95 20.65
N HIS A 121 13.23 14.91 21.43
CA HIS A 121 13.17 14.10 22.63
C HIS A 121 13.53 12.63 22.30
N PRO A 122 14.34 11.92 23.11
CA PRO A 122 14.77 10.56 22.81
C PRO A 122 13.64 9.60 22.43
N ASN A 123 12.51 9.68 23.13
CA ASN A 123 11.32 8.85 22.86
C ASN A 123 10.66 9.09 21.49
N CYS A 124 10.98 10.20 20.84
CA CYS A 124 10.48 10.55 19.51
C CYS A 124 11.39 10.03 18.41
N LYS A 125 12.67 9.69 18.67
CA LYS A 125 13.64 9.30 17.63
C LYS A 125 13.26 8.02 16.87
N ASP A 126 12.42 7.19 17.46
CA ASP A 126 11.94 5.93 16.88
C ASP A 126 10.54 6.06 16.24
N ALA A 127 9.98 7.27 16.12
CA ALA A 127 8.69 7.44 15.46
C ALA A 127 8.79 7.13 13.96
N LEU A 128 7.69 6.60 13.41
CA LEU A 128 7.63 6.13 12.02
C LEU A 128 7.47 7.29 11.04
N TYR A 129 6.68 8.29 11.44
CA TYR A 129 6.39 9.51 10.70
C TYR A 129 6.38 10.70 11.66
N TYR A 130 6.77 11.87 11.16
CA TYR A 130 6.84 13.13 11.89
C TYR A 130 6.22 14.23 11.04
N TRP A 131 5.45 15.10 11.66
CA TRP A 131 4.93 16.31 11.02
C TRP A 131 4.65 17.36 12.10
N GLY A 132 4.26 18.57 11.71
CA GLY A 132 3.97 19.59 12.70
C GLY A 132 3.25 20.81 12.13
N THR A 133 2.52 21.48 13.03
CA THR A 133 1.83 22.74 12.80
C THR A 133 2.67 23.92 13.30
N LYS A 134 2.07 25.13 13.26
CA LYS A 134 2.63 26.34 13.88
C LYS A 134 2.94 26.15 15.38
N SER A 135 2.18 25.30 16.06
CA SER A 135 2.16 25.20 17.53
C SER A 135 2.59 23.84 18.08
N TYR A 136 2.46 22.76 17.31
CA TYR A 136 2.68 21.40 17.80
C TYR A 136 3.52 20.57 16.81
N SER A 137 4.21 19.57 17.36
CA SER A 137 4.85 18.51 16.58
C SER A 137 4.14 17.20 16.89
N TYR A 138 3.83 16.46 15.85
CA TYR A 138 3.14 15.19 15.91
C TYR A 138 4.04 14.07 15.42
N PHE A 139 3.74 12.86 15.88
CA PHE A 139 4.48 11.67 15.53
C PHE A 139 3.55 10.46 15.49
N LEU A 140 3.69 9.65 14.44
CA LEU A 140 3.05 8.35 14.38
C LEU A 140 3.93 7.33 15.08
N LYS A 141 3.43 6.78 16.19
CA LYS A 141 4.12 5.77 16.99
C LYS A 141 3.21 4.58 17.25
N TYR A 142 3.81 3.40 17.26
CA TYR A 142 3.17 2.18 17.75
C TYR A 142 3.15 2.17 19.28
N LEU A 143 1.97 1.97 19.87
CA LEU A 143 1.75 1.97 21.30
C LEU A 143 1.80 0.52 21.82
N GLN A 144 2.98 0.08 22.23
CA GLN A 144 3.23 -1.32 22.67
C GLN A 144 2.25 -1.82 23.75
N TYR A 145 1.81 -0.94 24.67
CA TYR A 145 0.93 -1.31 25.78
C TYR A 145 -0.53 -1.55 25.37
N ALA A 146 -0.96 -0.93 24.26
CA ALA A 146 -2.33 -1.02 23.75
C ALA A 146 -2.39 -1.83 22.44
N ASP A 147 -1.25 -2.38 22.02
CA ASP A 147 -1.07 -3.15 20.80
C ASP A 147 -1.69 -2.48 19.55
N THR A 148 -1.57 -1.15 19.47
CA THR A 148 -2.29 -0.36 18.47
C THR A 148 -1.54 0.91 18.09
N PHE A 149 -2.00 1.57 17.03
CA PHE A 149 -1.56 2.89 16.61
C PHE A 149 -2.48 3.97 17.18
N SER A 150 -1.96 5.20 17.28
CA SER A 150 -2.74 6.36 17.74
C SER A 150 -3.76 6.88 16.71
N ILE A 151 -3.95 6.19 15.59
CA ILE A 151 -4.82 6.57 14.46
C ILE A 151 -5.86 5.47 14.20
N HIS A 152 -6.99 5.86 13.60
CA HIS A 152 -8.09 4.96 13.26
C HIS A 152 -7.65 3.89 12.23
N PRO A 153 -8.18 2.65 12.31
CA PRO A 153 -7.85 1.58 11.35
C PRO A 153 -8.00 1.98 9.87
N ASP A 154 -9.04 2.69 9.49
CA ASP A 154 -9.23 3.08 8.08
C ASP A 154 -8.21 4.13 7.60
N VAL A 155 -7.60 4.89 8.53
CA VAL A 155 -6.47 5.78 8.20
C VAL A 155 -5.20 4.94 8.07
N LEU A 156 -5.07 3.93 8.92
CA LEU A 156 -3.94 3.01 8.93
C LEU A 156 -3.90 2.20 7.62
N ASP A 157 -5.03 1.74 7.11
CA ASP A 157 -5.18 1.02 5.83
C ASP A 157 -4.59 1.75 4.63
N PHE A 158 -4.53 3.08 4.70
CA PHE A 158 -3.96 3.92 3.66
C PHE A 158 -2.42 3.99 3.70
N LEU A 159 -1.78 3.46 4.75
CA LEU A 159 -0.33 3.44 4.92
C LEU A 159 0.31 2.13 4.46
N PRO A 160 1.55 2.13 3.94
CA PRO A 160 2.25 0.90 3.62
C PRO A 160 2.49 0.05 4.87
N GLY A 161 2.00 -1.20 4.86
CA GLY A 161 2.03 -2.10 6.01
C GLY A 161 0.79 -1.98 6.91
N GLY A 162 -0.10 -1.03 6.62
CA GLY A 162 -1.34 -0.78 7.35
C GLY A 162 -2.33 -1.94 7.26
N LEU A 163 -2.56 -2.45 6.04
CA LEU A 163 -3.44 -3.61 5.81
C LEU A 163 -2.99 -4.84 6.62
N GLY A 164 -1.67 -5.03 6.77
CA GLY A 164 -1.11 -6.08 7.60
C GLY A 164 -1.44 -5.97 9.08
N GLN A 165 -1.76 -4.76 9.58
CA GLN A 165 -2.18 -4.51 10.96
C GLN A 165 -3.66 -4.77 11.20
N THR A 166 -4.49 -4.30 10.28
CA THR A 166 -5.94 -4.21 10.44
C THR A 166 -6.65 -5.47 9.96
N HIS A 167 -6.20 -6.04 8.83
CA HIS A 167 -6.79 -7.23 8.22
C HIS A 167 -5.96 -8.50 8.48
N GLY A 168 -4.68 -8.33 8.81
CA GLY A 168 -3.73 -9.40 9.10
C GLY A 168 -2.68 -9.57 8.01
N PRO A 169 -1.61 -10.36 8.28
CA PRO A 169 -0.51 -10.49 7.35
C PRO A 169 -0.97 -11.15 6.04
N THR A 170 -0.28 -10.83 4.96
CA THR A 170 -0.48 -11.51 3.69
C THR A 170 0.25 -12.84 3.68
N PHE A 171 -0.32 -13.84 3.02
CA PHE A 171 0.36 -15.08 2.72
C PHE A 171 -0.09 -15.62 1.36
N GLY A 172 0.68 -16.56 0.82
CA GLY A 172 0.30 -17.29 -0.38
C GLY A 172 0.18 -18.78 -0.08
N LYS A 173 -0.77 -19.43 -0.73
CA LYS A 173 -1.05 -20.87 -0.57
C LYS A 173 -1.37 -21.51 -1.90
N TRP A 174 -1.06 -22.79 -2.01
CA TRP A 174 -1.52 -23.65 -3.09
C TRP A 174 -2.86 -24.27 -2.71
N ASP A 175 -3.88 -24.04 -3.53
CA ASP A 175 -5.20 -24.64 -3.39
C ASP A 175 -5.38 -25.73 -4.45
N LEU A 176 -5.85 -26.91 -4.03
CA LEU A 176 -6.21 -28.00 -4.93
C LEU A 176 -7.52 -27.65 -5.65
N ILE A 177 -7.47 -27.47 -6.97
CA ILE A 177 -8.66 -27.21 -7.79
C ILE A 177 -9.30 -28.52 -8.22
N LYS A 178 -8.48 -29.47 -8.66
CA LYS A 178 -8.97 -30.73 -9.22
C LYS A 178 -8.03 -31.88 -8.92
N MET A 179 -8.60 -33.04 -8.65
CA MET A 179 -7.91 -34.32 -8.65
C MET A 179 -8.52 -35.20 -9.73
N ILE A 180 -7.67 -35.88 -10.48
CA ILE A 180 -8.03 -36.78 -11.57
C ILE A 180 -7.37 -38.12 -11.25
N SER A 181 -8.12 -39.21 -11.28
CA SER A 181 -7.60 -40.57 -11.10
C SER A 181 -7.83 -41.42 -12.34
N ASN A 182 -6.88 -42.33 -12.61
CA ASN A 182 -7.09 -43.47 -13.48
C ASN A 182 -6.95 -44.74 -12.65
N ASP A 183 -8.08 -45.32 -12.25
CA ASP A 183 -8.13 -46.56 -11.46
C ASP A 183 -8.21 -47.81 -12.36
N SER A 184 -8.01 -47.66 -13.67
CA SER A 184 -8.06 -48.76 -14.64
C SER A 184 -6.68 -49.35 -14.93
N GLU A 185 -6.68 -50.53 -15.56
CA GLU A 185 -5.46 -51.25 -15.96
C GLU A 185 -4.83 -50.72 -17.26
N ILE A 186 -5.47 -49.76 -17.95
CA ILE A 186 -4.99 -49.21 -19.21
C ILE A 186 -4.79 -47.69 -19.11
N PRO A 187 -3.88 -47.10 -19.91
CA PRO A 187 -3.78 -45.64 -19.98
C PRO A 187 -5.09 -45.02 -20.43
N VAL A 188 -5.50 -43.94 -19.75
CA VAL A 188 -6.72 -43.19 -20.08
C VAL A 188 -6.34 -41.80 -20.55
N THR A 189 -6.73 -41.48 -21.77
CA THR A 189 -6.70 -40.10 -22.26
C THR A 189 -7.89 -39.35 -21.70
N TRP A 190 -7.58 -38.31 -20.95
CA TRP A 190 -8.55 -37.42 -20.33
C TRP A 190 -8.54 -36.10 -21.09
N GLU A 191 -9.69 -35.75 -21.67
CA GLU A 191 -9.94 -34.46 -22.31
C GLU A 191 -11.17 -33.86 -21.64
N LYS A 192 -10.98 -32.83 -20.81
CA LYS A 192 -12.10 -32.05 -20.26
C LYS A 192 -11.79 -30.58 -20.21
N LYS A 193 -12.87 -29.82 -20.35
CA LYS A 193 -12.89 -28.40 -20.02
C LYS A 193 -12.84 -28.25 -18.49
N ILE A 194 -11.82 -27.55 -18.00
CA ILE A 194 -11.68 -27.16 -16.60
C ILE A 194 -11.94 -25.66 -16.51
N THR A 195 -12.68 -25.25 -15.48
CA THR A 195 -12.92 -23.85 -15.17
C THR A 195 -12.30 -23.51 -13.82
N TRP A 196 -11.62 -22.37 -13.73
CA TRP A 196 -11.10 -21.85 -12.47
C TRP A 196 -11.16 -20.32 -12.44
N LYS A 197 -11.09 -19.77 -11.22
CA LYS A 197 -11.12 -18.34 -10.99
C LYS A 197 -9.72 -17.75 -11.15
N VAL A 198 -9.59 -16.62 -11.83
CA VAL A 198 -8.34 -15.85 -11.96
C VAL A 198 -8.58 -14.38 -11.62
N SER A 199 -7.51 -13.66 -11.30
CA SER A 199 -7.52 -12.21 -11.03
C SER A 199 -7.98 -11.82 -9.62
N PHE A 200 -8.29 -10.55 -9.43
CA PHE A 200 -8.46 -9.88 -8.14
C PHE A 200 -9.93 -9.83 -7.72
N THR A 201 -10.25 -10.17 -6.46
CA THR A 201 -11.65 -10.14 -5.99
C THR A 201 -11.94 -8.82 -5.27
N LYS A 202 -12.38 -7.79 -6.00
CA LYS A 202 -12.60 -6.44 -5.43
C LYS A 202 -13.67 -6.45 -4.35
N SER A 203 -14.75 -7.22 -4.55
CA SER A 203 -15.87 -7.31 -3.59
C SER A 203 -15.47 -7.66 -2.16
N LYS A 204 -14.36 -8.39 -1.99
CA LYS A 204 -13.83 -8.80 -0.68
C LYS A 204 -13.08 -7.70 0.07
N LEU A 205 -12.83 -6.57 -0.57
CA LEU A 205 -12.05 -5.46 -0.02
C LEU A 205 -12.89 -4.22 0.28
N SER A 206 -14.21 -4.33 0.15
CA SER A 206 -15.16 -3.30 0.58
C SER A 206 -14.97 -2.89 2.06
N SER A 207 -14.39 -3.75 2.89
CA SER A 207 -14.01 -3.44 4.27
C SER A 207 -12.85 -2.45 4.39
N ILE A 208 -11.95 -2.35 3.40
CA ILE A 208 -10.82 -1.41 3.41
C ILE A 208 -11.33 0.03 3.19
N GLU A 209 -12.27 0.18 2.27
CA GLU A 209 -12.70 1.50 1.77
C GLU A 209 -14.03 2.00 2.36
N HIS A 210 -14.67 1.23 3.24
CA HIS A 210 -16.04 1.49 3.70
C HIS A 210 -16.28 2.91 4.26
N ASN A 211 -15.24 3.55 4.80
CA ASN A 211 -15.30 4.91 5.35
C ASN A 211 -14.58 5.96 4.49
N TRP A 212 -14.06 5.59 3.32
CA TRP A 212 -13.35 6.50 2.43
C TRP A 212 -14.33 7.17 1.46
N LYS A 213 -14.33 8.51 1.46
CA LYS A 213 -15.06 9.34 0.50
C LYS A 213 -14.10 9.74 -0.61
N VAL A 214 -14.37 9.32 -1.83
CA VAL A 214 -13.41 9.41 -2.93
C VAL A 214 -13.82 10.54 -3.87
N ASN A 215 -13.06 11.63 -3.83
CA ASN A 215 -13.31 12.85 -4.59
C ASN A 215 -12.23 13.02 -5.67
N MET A 216 -12.24 12.13 -6.66
CA MET A 216 -11.17 12.02 -7.65
C MET A 216 -11.51 12.68 -8.99
N SER A 217 -10.46 13.02 -9.75
CA SER A 217 -10.59 13.39 -11.16
C SER A 217 -11.09 12.22 -12.01
N ALA A 218 -11.66 12.50 -13.19
CA ALA A 218 -12.22 11.49 -14.10
C ALA A 218 -11.27 10.33 -14.52
N THR A 219 -9.98 10.45 -14.23
CA THR A 219 -8.92 9.51 -14.61
C THR A 219 -8.45 8.60 -13.47
N PHE A 220 -8.99 8.72 -12.26
CA PHE A 220 -8.50 7.99 -11.09
C PHE A 220 -9.63 7.21 -10.42
N ASP A 221 -9.50 5.88 -10.42
CA ASP A 221 -10.50 4.92 -9.99
C ASP A 221 -10.17 4.38 -8.57
N LEU A 222 -11.19 4.24 -7.73
CA LEU A 222 -11.05 3.71 -6.37
C LEU A 222 -10.58 2.26 -6.40
N ASP A 223 -11.14 1.44 -7.29
CA ASP A 223 -10.74 0.03 -7.40
C ASP A 223 -9.26 -0.10 -7.75
N ALA A 224 -8.78 0.76 -8.65
CA ALA A 224 -7.36 0.82 -9.03
C ALA A 224 -6.49 1.22 -7.83
N LEU A 225 -6.92 2.19 -7.02
CA LEU A 225 -6.22 2.59 -5.81
C LEU A 225 -6.08 1.43 -4.82
N ILE A 226 -7.17 0.71 -4.57
CA ILE A 226 -7.16 -0.44 -3.66
C ILE A 226 -6.25 -1.54 -4.20
N ALA A 227 -6.32 -1.83 -5.51
CA ALA A 227 -5.41 -2.78 -6.14
C ALA A 227 -3.94 -2.38 -5.92
N GLU A 228 -3.57 -1.11 -6.08
CA GLU A 228 -2.20 -0.63 -5.84
C GLU A 228 -1.78 -0.71 -4.36
N ILE A 229 -2.67 -0.41 -3.42
CA ILE A 229 -2.39 -0.57 -1.98
C ILE A 229 -2.16 -2.04 -1.64
N VAL A 230 -2.96 -2.96 -2.17
CA VAL A 230 -2.82 -4.40 -1.93
C VAL A 230 -1.57 -4.97 -2.61
N LYS A 231 -1.27 -4.57 -3.86
CA LYS A 231 0.01 -4.89 -4.54
C LYS A 231 1.20 -4.50 -3.68
N LEU A 232 1.19 -3.27 -3.17
CA LEU A 232 2.24 -2.79 -2.29
C LEU A 232 2.30 -3.65 -1.02
N GLN A 233 1.18 -3.99 -0.40
CA GLN A 233 1.16 -4.83 0.80
C GLN A 233 1.81 -6.21 0.55
N PHE A 234 1.55 -6.87 -0.59
CA PHE A 234 2.19 -8.14 -0.94
C PHE A 234 3.71 -8.02 -1.14
N SER A 235 4.17 -6.90 -1.69
CA SER A 235 5.60 -6.67 -1.96
C SER A 235 6.42 -6.36 -0.70
N LEU A 236 5.76 -5.96 0.39
CA LEU A 236 6.44 -5.71 1.66
C LEU A 236 7.02 -6.99 2.28
N SER A 237 8.00 -6.83 3.17
CA SER A 237 8.52 -7.93 3.98
C SER A 237 7.54 -8.41 5.04
N ALA A 238 7.74 -9.63 5.54
CA ALA A 238 6.97 -10.18 6.67
C ALA A 238 7.01 -9.28 7.93
N GLU A 239 8.10 -8.52 8.15
CA GLU A 239 8.19 -7.50 9.20
C GLU A 239 7.04 -6.47 9.10
N HIS A 240 6.57 -6.19 7.89
CA HIS A 240 5.54 -5.22 7.57
C HIS A 240 4.22 -5.87 7.11
N GLY A 241 4.05 -7.16 7.39
CA GLY A 241 2.83 -7.91 7.07
C GLY A 241 2.68 -8.28 5.60
N GLY A 242 3.75 -8.16 4.81
CA GLY A 242 3.79 -8.62 3.42
C GLY A 242 4.44 -10.01 3.27
N ILE A 243 4.65 -10.47 2.04
CA ILE A 243 5.32 -11.75 1.72
C ILE A 243 6.49 -11.60 0.72
N SER A 244 6.88 -10.36 0.39
CA SER A 244 8.04 -10.05 -0.47
C SER A 244 7.96 -10.63 -1.87
N ILE A 245 6.80 -10.54 -2.50
CA ILE A 245 6.56 -11.01 -3.87
C ILE A 245 6.15 -9.86 -4.79
N ASN A 246 6.47 -10.01 -6.06
CA ASN A 246 6.04 -9.12 -7.12
C ASN A 246 4.82 -9.71 -7.84
N THR A 247 3.76 -8.91 -7.93
CA THR A 247 2.49 -9.25 -8.57
C THR A 247 2.16 -8.37 -9.77
N GLU A 248 3.12 -7.63 -10.34
CA GLU A 248 2.90 -6.75 -11.49
C GLU A 248 2.47 -7.51 -12.75
N ASN A 249 2.88 -8.77 -12.90
CA ASN A 249 2.52 -9.62 -14.04
C ASN A 249 1.15 -10.30 -13.89
N GLU A 250 0.52 -10.19 -12.72
CA GLU A 250 -0.79 -10.75 -12.45
C GLU A 250 -1.92 -9.84 -12.94
N ASN A 251 -3.13 -10.40 -13.07
CA ASN A 251 -4.31 -9.61 -13.41
C ASN A 251 -4.93 -8.97 -12.17
N TRP A 252 -5.14 -7.66 -12.21
CA TRP A 252 -5.77 -6.90 -11.12
C TRP A 252 -7.17 -6.38 -11.45
N GLU A 253 -7.72 -6.83 -12.58
CA GLU A 253 -9.14 -6.67 -12.88
C GLU A 253 -10.03 -7.59 -12.01
N GLU A 254 -11.33 -7.29 -11.97
CA GLU A 254 -12.29 -8.10 -11.23
C GLU A 254 -12.22 -9.57 -11.66
N ALA A 255 -12.26 -10.44 -10.67
CA ALA A 255 -12.02 -11.85 -10.88
C ALA A 255 -13.09 -12.48 -11.78
N THR A 256 -12.61 -13.28 -12.74
CA THR A 256 -13.44 -13.98 -13.71
C THR A 256 -13.13 -15.47 -13.69
N GLU A 257 -14.06 -16.26 -14.22
CA GLU A 257 -13.84 -17.66 -14.50
C GLU A 257 -13.24 -17.82 -15.89
N VAL A 258 -12.06 -18.44 -15.96
CA VAL A 258 -11.44 -18.86 -17.20
C VAL A 258 -11.64 -20.36 -17.34
N ALA A 259 -11.89 -20.80 -18.57
CA ALA A 259 -12.03 -22.20 -18.88
C ALA A 259 -11.11 -22.62 -20.01
N GLU A 260 -10.35 -23.69 -19.78
CA GLU A 260 -9.40 -24.25 -20.73
C GLU A 260 -9.67 -25.75 -20.91
N THR A 261 -9.50 -26.25 -22.13
CA THR A 261 -9.56 -27.68 -22.40
C THR A 261 -8.18 -28.27 -22.11
N VAL A 262 -8.12 -29.16 -21.14
CA VAL A 262 -6.89 -29.85 -20.78
C VAL A 262 -6.95 -31.28 -21.31
N ILE A 263 -5.92 -31.67 -22.06
CA ILE A 263 -5.74 -33.01 -22.62
C ILE A 263 -4.50 -33.62 -21.98
N LEU A 264 -4.68 -34.72 -21.25
CA LEU A 264 -3.59 -35.44 -20.59
C LEU A 264 -3.84 -36.96 -20.62
N THR A 265 -2.76 -37.74 -20.66
CA THR A 265 -2.85 -39.20 -20.61
C THR A 265 -2.35 -39.69 -19.26
N LEU A 266 -3.25 -40.30 -18.48
CA LEU A 266 -2.95 -40.89 -17.17
C LEU A 266 -2.58 -42.35 -17.33
N GLN A 267 -1.47 -42.76 -16.71
CA GLN A 267 -1.08 -44.16 -16.64
C GLN A 267 -2.00 -44.96 -15.71
N PRO A 268 -2.08 -46.30 -15.84
CA PRO A 268 -2.84 -47.14 -14.92
C PRO A 268 -2.51 -46.87 -13.45
N HIS A 269 -3.53 -46.83 -12.60
CA HIS A 269 -3.43 -46.63 -11.15
C HIS A 269 -2.72 -45.34 -10.70
N THR A 270 -2.74 -44.29 -11.52
CA THR A 270 -2.13 -42.98 -11.21
C THR A 270 -3.17 -41.90 -10.91
N LYS A 271 -2.70 -40.84 -10.23
CA LYS A 271 -3.48 -39.65 -9.92
C LYS A 271 -2.71 -38.41 -10.37
N MET A 272 -3.47 -37.41 -10.80
CA MET A 272 -2.96 -36.08 -11.15
C MET A 272 -3.71 -35.04 -10.33
N TYR A 273 -2.97 -34.10 -9.77
CA TYR A 273 -3.45 -33.02 -8.92
C TYR A 273 -3.20 -31.70 -9.63
N MET A 274 -4.23 -30.88 -9.71
CA MET A 274 -4.20 -29.56 -10.31
C MET A 274 -4.25 -28.51 -9.21
N TRP A 275 -3.16 -27.76 -9.07
CA TRP A 275 -2.96 -26.77 -8.02
C TRP A 275 -2.97 -25.36 -8.60
N GLN A 276 -3.55 -24.41 -7.86
CA GLN A 276 -3.46 -22.98 -8.15
C GLN A 276 -2.91 -22.23 -6.96
N TYR A 277 -1.97 -21.33 -7.22
CA TYR A 277 -1.45 -20.44 -6.21
C TYR A 277 -2.41 -19.25 -6.01
N LYS A 278 -2.66 -18.89 -4.76
CA LYS A 278 -3.51 -17.75 -4.39
C LYS A 278 -2.81 -16.92 -3.33
N LEU A 279 -3.06 -15.62 -3.36
CA LEU A 279 -2.63 -14.70 -2.32
C LEU A 279 -3.82 -14.25 -1.49
N SER A 280 -3.60 -14.21 -0.18
CA SER A 280 -4.59 -13.88 0.82
C SER A 280 -4.12 -12.70 1.65
N LEU A 281 -5.07 -11.87 2.08
CA LEU A 281 -4.88 -10.82 3.08
C LEU A 281 -5.69 -11.23 4.32
N GLY A 282 -5.00 -11.61 5.40
CA GLY A 282 -5.67 -12.16 6.57
C GLY A 282 -6.47 -13.40 6.22
N LYS A 283 -7.79 -13.36 6.41
CA LYS A 283 -8.67 -14.51 6.13
C LYS A 283 -9.22 -14.52 4.70
N GLU A 284 -9.01 -13.45 3.95
CA GLU A 284 -9.61 -13.29 2.64
C GLU A 284 -8.64 -13.69 1.53
N ASP A 285 -9.09 -14.58 0.63
CA ASP A 285 -8.40 -14.83 -0.63
C ASP A 285 -8.68 -13.69 -1.60
N VAL A 286 -7.62 -12.99 -2.02
CA VAL A 286 -7.72 -11.71 -2.72
C VAL A 286 -7.27 -11.81 -4.17
N LEU A 287 -6.18 -12.53 -4.45
CA LEU A 287 -5.64 -12.71 -5.80
C LEU A 287 -5.55 -14.19 -6.15
N PHE A 288 -6.14 -14.55 -7.29
CA PHE A 288 -6.06 -15.89 -7.87
C PHE A 288 -5.05 -15.86 -9.00
N CYS A 289 -3.87 -16.46 -8.80
CA CYS A 289 -2.79 -16.42 -9.79
C CYS A 289 -3.19 -17.19 -11.05
N ARG A 290 -2.68 -16.73 -12.20
CA ARG A 290 -3.00 -17.33 -13.50
C ARG A 290 -2.40 -18.73 -13.68
N GLU A 291 -1.21 -18.95 -13.11
CA GLU A 291 -0.47 -20.18 -13.30
C GLU A 291 -1.09 -21.37 -12.55
N ILE A 292 -1.18 -22.50 -13.26
CA ILE A 292 -1.67 -23.77 -12.75
C ILE A 292 -0.55 -24.80 -12.82
N VAL A 293 -0.40 -25.60 -11.77
CA VAL A 293 0.57 -26.70 -11.73
C VAL A 293 -0.16 -28.03 -11.72
N PHE A 294 0.28 -28.93 -12.61
CA PHE A 294 -0.12 -30.33 -12.63
C PHE A 294 0.99 -31.16 -11.98
N ASP A 295 0.65 -31.94 -10.96
CA ASP A 295 1.60 -32.77 -10.23
C ASP A 295 0.95 -34.12 -9.89
N GLU A 296 1.74 -35.20 -9.89
CA GLU A 296 1.31 -36.53 -9.42
C GLU A 296 1.36 -36.63 -7.88
N ASN A 297 2.05 -35.70 -7.22
CA ASN A 297 2.15 -35.62 -5.77
C ASN A 297 0.85 -35.07 -5.15
N PRO A 298 0.27 -35.77 -4.15
CA PRO A 298 -0.89 -35.27 -3.40
C PRO A 298 -0.58 -34.07 -2.51
N ASN A 299 0.69 -33.76 -2.27
CA ASN A 299 1.09 -32.60 -1.46
C ASN A 299 1.18 -31.34 -2.33
N PRO A 300 0.86 -30.16 -1.78
CA PRO A 300 0.97 -28.92 -2.53
C PRO A 300 2.41 -28.64 -2.97
N PRO A 301 2.63 -27.99 -4.13
CA PRO A 301 3.95 -27.60 -4.58
C PRO A 301 4.68 -26.74 -3.55
N SER A 302 6.00 -26.88 -3.45
CA SER A 302 6.84 -26.08 -2.54
C SER A 302 7.34 -24.78 -3.17
N ILE A 303 7.28 -24.67 -4.50
CA ILE A 303 7.74 -23.51 -5.26
C ILE A 303 6.66 -22.42 -5.22
N ILE A 304 7.07 -21.17 -5.02
CA ILE A 304 6.22 -20.00 -5.19
C ILE A 304 6.35 -19.56 -6.66
N PRO A 305 5.25 -19.46 -7.43
CA PRO A 305 5.30 -19.14 -8.86
C PRO A 305 5.57 -17.65 -9.15
N LEU A 306 5.60 -16.82 -8.11
CA LEU A 306 5.78 -15.37 -8.22
C LEU A 306 7.24 -14.98 -7.95
N LEU A 307 7.70 -13.95 -8.67
CA LEU A 307 9.04 -13.41 -8.47
C LEU A 307 9.14 -12.72 -7.11
N PRO A 308 10.33 -12.69 -6.49
CA PRO A 308 10.58 -11.85 -5.32
C PRO A 308 10.32 -10.37 -5.64
N ALA A 309 9.82 -9.62 -4.65
CA ALA A 309 9.72 -8.17 -4.74
C ALA A 309 11.13 -7.55 -4.88
N ASN A 310 11.24 -6.54 -5.74
CA ASN A 310 12.46 -5.74 -5.83
C ASN A 310 12.67 -4.97 -4.51
N LYS A 311 13.88 -5.01 -3.96
CA LYS A 311 14.25 -4.33 -2.70
C LYS A 311 14.47 -2.84 -2.89
#